data_AF-A0A7X1CQ43-F1
#
_entry.id   AF-A0A7X1CQ43-F1
#
_cell.length_a   1.000
_cell.length_b   1.000
_cell.length_c   1.000
_cell.angle_alpha   90.00
_cell.angle_beta   90.00
_cell.angle_gamma   90.00
#
_symmetry.space_group_name_H-M   'P 1'
#
loop_
_entity.id
_entity.type
_entity.pdbx_description
1 polymer ?
#
loop_
_entity_poly.entity_id
_entity_poly.type
_entity_poly.pdbx_seq_one_letter_code
_entity_poly.pdbx_strand_id
1 'polypeptide(L)'
;MSFFKKIFGGVNTTSAKKLYGTVEEWRSADKKQLSLYKENISQAVKEGRISPLMLGRFLITINEVLEGESILYKATQDKVAGAESDYVDSMSYYFMVKDRYNQSAKQDKWFTRWIEMANRCVENGEEDAEVRLADIYKACYSIKDPEFNDLVPKITHLYEVAASKHQTKAALNYAVFIMDKIGSEEYGRLNPVQSVPWKVAEKYILQALSDEKNTQDRDYAYSTMAHYYTEFIRIDLENAIGFYFDGKEISEIAKNIEKNKKEIIKHQSKEITPKSFIQSSLNNYSIHFDFLCLSSALKAENRMISIADDYVYQINRKRFADIQVSMKKEEAMDALSEYYLTNERELNNKGIKFTTATYEFMKKRKEGMTNA
;
A
#
# COMPACT_ATOMS: atom_id res chain seq x y z
N MET A 1 -5.88 -21.10 -7.50
CA MET A 1 -6.82 -21.29 -8.64
C MET A 1 -7.79 -20.09 -8.77
N SER A 2 -8.09 -19.51 -9.94
CA SER A 2 -8.97 -18.31 -10.03
C SER A 2 -10.42 -18.62 -9.60
N PHE A 3 -11.13 -17.63 -9.02
CA PHE A 3 -12.56 -17.71 -8.67
C PHE A 3 -13.41 -18.27 -9.84
N PHE A 4 -13.01 -17.95 -11.08
CA PHE A 4 -13.57 -18.46 -12.34
C PHE A 4 -13.48 -19.97 -12.54
N LYS A 5 -12.35 -20.59 -12.20
CA LYS A 5 -12.19 -22.05 -12.33
C LYS A 5 -12.96 -22.81 -11.24
N LYS A 6 -13.15 -22.21 -10.05
CA LYS A 6 -13.96 -22.79 -8.96
C LYS A 6 -15.45 -22.90 -9.34
N ILE A 7 -15.98 -21.96 -10.13
CA ILE A 7 -17.41 -21.93 -10.51
C ILE A 7 -17.81 -23.05 -11.47
N PHE A 8 -16.94 -23.44 -12.40
CA PHE A 8 -17.29 -24.34 -13.51
C PHE A 8 -16.75 -25.78 -13.37
N GLY A 9 -16.37 -26.19 -12.15
CA GLY A 9 -15.74 -27.49 -11.85
C GLY A 9 -16.18 -28.63 -12.78
N GLY A 10 -15.34 -28.98 -13.76
CA GLY A 10 -15.50 -30.14 -14.63
C GLY A 10 -16.63 -30.12 -15.68
N VAL A 11 -17.35 -29.00 -15.90
CA VAL A 11 -18.48 -28.97 -16.85
C VAL A 11 -18.07 -28.41 -18.21
N ASN A 12 -18.61 -28.96 -19.30
CA ASN A 12 -18.39 -28.49 -20.67
C ASN A 12 -18.71 -26.98 -20.79
N THR A 13 -17.67 -26.17 -20.93
CA THR A 13 -17.64 -24.76 -20.49
C THR A 13 -18.57 -23.86 -21.30
N THR A 14 -18.78 -24.15 -22.59
CA THR A 14 -19.62 -23.30 -23.45
C THR A 14 -21.12 -23.45 -23.15
N SER A 15 -21.59 -24.68 -22.89
CA SER A 15 -23.01 -24.95 -22.62
C SER A 15 -23.37 -24.62 -21.17
N ALA A 16 -22.48 -24.90 -20.22
CA ALA A 16 -22.68 -24.57 -18.81
C ALA A 16 -22.66 -23.06 -18.57
N LYS A 17 -21.78 -22.31 -19.26
CA LYS A 17 -21.73 -20.85 -19.19
C LYS A 17 -23.06 -20.21 -19.64
N LYS A 18 -23.65 -20.69 -20.73
CA LYS A 18 -24.96 -20.18 -21.21
C LYS A 18 -26.11 -20.42 -20.21
N LEU A 19 -26.05 -21.50 -19.43
CA LEU A 19 -27.12 -21.89 -18.51
C LEU A 19 -27.02 -21.19 -17.15
N TYR A 20 -25.80 -21.02 -16.65
CA TYR A 20 -25.57 -20.58 -15.27
C TYR A 20 -24.89 -19.22 -15.14
N GLY A 21 -24.29 -18.69 -16.23
CA GLY A 21 -23.57 -17.42 -16.24
C GLY A 21 -22.25 -17.45 -15.46
N THR A 22 -21.43 -16.40 -15.66
CA THR A 22 -20.26 -16.07 -14.84
C THR A 22 -20.58 -14.94 -13.86
N VAL A 23 -19.66 -14.67 -12.92
CA VAL A 23 -19.78 -13.55 -11.99
C VAL A 23 -19.86 -12.19 -12.70
N GLU A 24 -19.08 -11.99 -13.76
CA GLU A 24 -19.15 -10.78 -14.61
C GLU A 24 -20.52 -10.64 -15.27
N GLU A 25 -21.06 -11.77 -15.76
CA GLU A 25 -22.38 -11.81 -16.38
C GLU A 25 -23.46 -11.54 -15.33
N TRP A 26 -23.37 -12.10 -14.12
CA TRP A 26 -24.31 -11.79 -13.03
C TRP A 26 -24.27 -10.33 -12.61
N ARG A 27 -23.07 -9.71 -12.56
CA ARG A 27 -22.92 -8.30 -12.18
C ARG A 27 -23.50 -7.33 -13.20
N SER A 28 -23.57 -7.73 -14.47
CA SER A 28 -24.04 -6.90 -15.57
C SER A 28 -25.42 -7.31 -16.11
N ALA A 29 -25.96 -8.43 -15.64
CA ALA A 29 -27.25 -8.96 -16.05
C ALA A 29 -28.41 -8.10 -15.55
N ASP A 30 -29.45 -8.02 -16.37
CA ASP A 30 -30.72 -7.44 -15.95
C ASP A 30 -31.48 -8.37 -14.99
N LYS A 31 -32.55 -7.86 -14.37
CA LYS A 31 -33.37 -8.64 -13.42
C LYS A 31 -33.95 -9.92 -14.04
N LYS A 32 -34.29 -9.93 -15.33
CA LYS A 32 -34.89 -11.09 -16.00
C LYS A 32 -33.85 -12.18 -16.20
N GLN A 33 -32.64 -11.82 -16.62
CA GLN A 33 -31.51 -12.72 -16.76
C GLN A 33 -31.07 -13.29 -15.41
N LEU A 34 -31.02 -12.46 -14.36
CA LEU A 34 -30.71 -12.93 -13.00
C LEU A 34 -31.72 -13.94 -12.48
N SER A 35 -33.02 -13.73 -12.69
CA SER A 35 -34.06 -14.70 -12.34
C SER A 35 -33.87 -16.04 -13.06
N LEU A 36 -33.56 -16.01 -14.36
CA LEU A 36 -33.28 -17.22 -15.14
C LEU A 36 -32.05 -17.97 -14.62
N TYR A 37 -30.97 -17.27 -14.29
CA TYR A 37 -29.79 -17.90 -13.68
C TYR A 37 -30.13 -18.51 -12.32
N LYS A 38 -30.87 -17.79 -11.45
CA LYS A 38 -31.30 -18.30 -10.14
C LYS A 38 -32.11 -19.59 -10.28
N GLU A 39 -33.09 -19.61 -11.20
CA GLU A 39 -33.93 -20.78 -11.45
C GLU A 39 -33.11 -21.97 -11.96
N ASN A 40 -32.28 -21.76 -12.99
CA ASN A 40 -31.44 -22.81 -13.58
C ASN A 40 -30.46 -23.40 -12.56
N ILE A 41 -29.78 -22.54 -11.79
CA ILE A 41 -28.84 -22.96 -10.76
C ILE A 41 -29.59 -23.73 -9.66
N SER A 42 -30.71 -23.19 -9.17
CA SER A 42 -31.50 -23.84 -8.10
C SER A 42 -31.99 -25.23 -8.52
N GLN A 43 -32.50 -25.38 -9.75
CA GLN A 43 -32.96 -26.67 -10.27
C GLN A 43 -31.80 -27.65 -10.44
N ALA A 44 -30.67 -27.20 -10.96
CA ALA A 44 -29.48 -28.04 -11.11
C ALA A 44 -28.89 -28.48 -9.76
N VAL A 45 -28.97 -27.65 -8.71
CA VAL A 45 -28.60 -28.05 -7.33
C VAL A 45 -29.55 -29.11 -6.79
N LYS A 46 -30.87 -28.94 -6.95
CA LYS A 46 -31.87 -29.92 -6.49
C LYS A 46 -31.69 -31.29 -7.16
N GLU A 47 -31.30 -31.29 -8.43
CA GLU A 47 -31.03 -32.50 -9.20
C GLU A 47 -29.63 -33.09 -8.97
N GLY A 48 -28.81 -32.48 -8.09
CA GLY A 48 -27.44 -32.93 -7.80
C GLY A 48 -26.46 -32.76 -8.95
N ARG A 49 -26.81 -31.98 -9.98
CA ARG A 49 -25.96 -31.72 -11.16
C ARG A 49 -24.84 -30.73 -10.86
N ILE A 50 -25.05 -29.81 -9.91
CA ILE A 50 -24.06 -28.84 -9.47
C ILE A 50 -24.08 -28.68 -7.95
N SER A 51 -22.98 -28.20 -7.39
CA SER A 51 -22.83 -28.00 -5.93
C SER A 51 -23.70 -26.86 -5.40
N PRO A 52 -24.30 -26.99 -4.19
CA PRO A 52 -25.01 -25.90 -3.51
C PRO A 52 -24.13 -24.65 -3.29
N LEU A 53 -22.80 -24.81 -3.28
CA LEU A 53 -21.86 -23.69 -3.18
C LEU A 53 -21.99 -22.71 -4.35
N MET A 54 -22.39 -23.19 -5.54
CA MET A 54 -22.65 -22.33 -6.70
C MET A 54 -23.84 -21.40 -6.47
N LEU A 55 -24.93 -21.92 -5.91
CA LEU A 55 -26.11 -21.12 -5.57
C LEU A 55 -25.75 -20.09 -4.49
N GLY A 56 -25.03 -20.50 -3.45
CA GLY A 56 -24.55 -19.58 -2.41
C GLY A 56 -23.77 -18.38 -2.97
N ARG A 57 -22.73 -18.65 -3.79
CA ARG A 57 -21.93 -17.61 -4.46
C ARG A 57 -22.75 -16.68 -5.34
N PHE A 58 -23.66 -17.25 -6.14
CA PHE A 58 -24.56 -16.47 -7.01
C PHE A 58 -25.38 -15.48 -6.19
N LEU A 59 -26.04 -15.95 -5.12
CA LEU A 59 -26.90 -15.13 -4.28
C LEU A 59 -26.13 -14.01 -3.58
N ILE A 60 -24.93 -14.28 -3.06
CA ILE A 60 -24.04 -13.25 -2.50
C ILE A 60 -23.72 -12.19 -3.58
N THR A 61 -23.38 -12.63 -4.79
CA THR A 61 -22.99 -11.75 -5.91
C THR A 61 -24.11 -10.79 -6.30
N ILE A 62 -25.36 -11.27 -6.33
CA ILE A 62 -26.53 -10.45 -6.69
C ILE A 62 -27.13 -9.70 -5.48
N ASN A 63 -26.41 -9.65 -4.36
CA ASN A 63 -26.79 -8.96 -3.12
C ASN A 63 -27.99 -9.58 -2.38
N GLU A 64 -28.28 -10.86 -2.59
CA GLU A 64 -29.21 -11.69 -1.79
C GLU A 64 -28.47 -12.41 -0.65
N VAL A 65 -27.79 -11.61 0.17
CA VAL A 65 -26.69 -12.08 1.02
C VAL A 65 -27.15 -13.01 2.15
N LEU A 66 -28.37 -12.82 2.66
CA LEU A 66 -28.94 -13.67 3.73
C LEU A 66 -29.12 -15.12 3.27
N GLU A 67 -29.70 -15.31 2.09
CA GLU A 67 -29.94 -16.64 1.52
C GLU A 67 -28.60 -17.28 1.10
N GLY A 68 -27.73 -16.48 0.45
CA GLY A 68 -26.41 -16.93 0.03
C GLY A 68 -25.52 -17.38 1.19
N GLU A 69 -25.42 -16.57 2.25
CA GLU A 69 -24.61 -16.90 3.43
C GLU A 69 -25.15 -18.14 4.15
N SER A 70 -26.47 -18.27 4.29
CA SER A 70 -27.08 -19.43 4.93
C SER A 70 -26.77 -20.72 4.18
N ILE A 71 -26.78 -20.71 2.84
CA ILE A 71 -26.46 -21.88 2.02
C ILE A 71 -24.98 -22.24 2.14
N LEU A 72 -24.09 -21.25 2.04
CA LEU A 72 -22.65 -21.48 2.16
C LEU A 72 -22.27 -21.98 3.56
N TYR A 73 -22.81 -21.36 4.61
CA TYR A 73 -22.54 -21.76 6.00
C TYR A 73 -23.07 -23.16 6.30
N LYS A 74 -24.26 -23.51 5.81
CA LYS A 74 -24.76 -24.88 5.96
C LYS A 74 -23.83 -25.88 5.27
N ALA A 75 -23.31 -25.56 4.09
CA ALA A 75 -22.36 -26.43 3.40
C ALA A 75 -21.06 -26.63 4.18
N THR A 76 -20.59 -25.64 4.96
CA THR A 76 -19.43 -25.84 5.87
C THR A 76 -19.78 -26.74 7.04
N GLN A 77 -20.99 -26.63 7.60
CA GLN A 77 -21.48 -27.53 8.66
C GLN A 77 -21.64 -28.97 8.16
N ASP A 78 -22.09 -29.13 6.91
CA ASP A 78 -22.27 -30.42 6.24
C ASP A 78 -20.93 -31.00 5.71
N LYS A 79 -19.80 -30.31 5.93
CA LYS A 79 -18.44 -30.70 5.49
C LYS A 79 -18.34 -30.95 3.98
N VAL A 80 -19.07 -30.16 3.19
CA VAL A 80 -18.94 -30.21 1.72
C VAL A 80 -17.53 -29.76 1.34
N ALA A 81 -16.85 -30.54 0.49
CA ALA A 81 -15.48 -30.23 0.09
C ALA A 81 -15.37 -28.81 -0.51
N GLY A 82 -14.43 -28.01 0.01
CA GLY A 82 -14.17 -26.64 -0.44
C GLY A 82 -15.17 -25.59 0.07
N ALA A 83 -16.11 -25.96 0.95
CA ALA A 83 -17.13 -25.05 1.46
C ALA A 83 -16.55 -23.90 2.29
N GLU A 84 -15.55 -24.16 3.15
CA GLU A 84 -14.90 -23.11 3.95
C GLU A 84 -14.23 -22.07 3.04
N SER A 85 -13.47 -22.54 2.04
CA SER A 85 -12.85 -21.70 1.02
C SER A 85 -13.88 -20.82 0.30
N ASP A 86 -14.98 -21.41 -0.16
CA ASP A 86 -16.03 -20.70 -0.88
C ASP A 86 -16.78 -19.70 0.00
N TYR A 87 -16.98 -20.04 1.28
CA TYR A 87 -17.54 -19.10 2.26
C TYR A 87 -16.61 -17.89 2.42
N VAL A 88 -15.32 -18.13 2.63
CA VAL A 88 -14.32 -17.06 2.84
C VAL A 88 -14.23 -16.13 1.63
N ASP A 89 -14.13 -16.69 0.43
CA ASP A 89 -14.03 -15.90 -0.81
C ASP A 89 -15.31 -15.09 -1.07
N SER A 90 -16.49 -15.69 -0.85
CA SER A 90 -17.78 -15.02 -1.06
C SER A 90 -18.01 -13.87 -0.06
N MET A 91 -17.68 -14.08 1.21
CA MET A 91 -17.82 -13.04 2.22
C MET A 91 -16.79 -11.92 2.03
N SER A 92 -15.57 -12.24 1.60
CA SER A 92 -14.57 -11.24 1.20
C SER A 92 -15.12 -10.36 0.08
N TYR A 93 -15.71 -10.96 -0.96
CA TYR A 93 -16.36 -10.24 -2.05
C TYR A 93 -17.50 -9.34 -1.56
N TYR A 94 -18.38 -9.86 -0.71
CA TYR A 94 -19.47 -9.08 -0.10
C TYR A 94 -18.94 -7.82 0.60
N PHE A 95 -17.97 -7.97 1.48
CA PHE A 95 -17.39 -6.84 2.20
C PHE A 95 -16.69 -5.86 1.28
N MET A 96 -15.99 -6.34 0.24
CA MET A 96 -15.36 -5.46 -0.76
C MET A 96 -16.40 -4.64 -1.53
N VAL A 97 -17.45 -5.27 -2.07
CA VAL A 97 -18.47 -4.57 -2.88
C VAL A 97 -19.30 -3.58 -2.06
N LYS A 98 -19.40 -3.79 -0.74
CA LYS A 98 -20.08 -2.85 0.16
C LYS A 98 -19.19 -1.72 0.66
N ASP A 99 -17.94 -1.62 0.19
CA ASP A 99 -16.92 -0.73 0.74
C ASP A 99 -16.74 -0.91 2.26
N ARG A 100 -16.98 -2.14 2.74
CA ARG A 100 -16.90 -2.55 4.15
C ARG A 100 -15.70 -3.45 4.44
N TYR A 101 -14.84 -3.74 3.45
CA TYR A 101 -13.60 -4.51 3.65
C TYR A 101 -12.56 -3.65 4.38
N ASN A 102 -12.86 -3.33 5.63
CA ASN A 102 -12.16 -2.41 6.52
C ASN A 102 -12.69 -2.63 7.95
N GLN A 103 -12.44 -1.69 8.85
CA GLN A 103 -12.87 -1.75 10.26
C GLN A 103 -14.39 -1.89 10.44
N SER A 104 -15.21 -1.43 9.49
CA SER A 104 -16.67 -1.57 9.58
C SER A 104 -17.14 -3.03 9.42
N ALA A 105 -16.33 -3.91 8.81
CA ALA A 105 -16.64 -5.33 8.73
C ALA A 105 -16.88 -5.94 10.12
N LYS A 106 -16.14 -5.49 11.15
CA LYS A 106 -16.25 -6.01 12.52
C LYS A 106 -17.65 -5.83 13.15
N GLN A 107 -18.45 -4.90 12.62
CA GLN A 107 -19.81 -4.64 13.08
C GLN A 107 -20.85 -5.54 12.39
N ASP A 108 -20.44 -6.28 11.35
CA ASP A 108 -21.32 -7.17 10.62
C ASP A 108 -21.50 -8.50 11.36
N LYS A 109 -22.73 -9.01 11.39
CA LYS A 109 -23.11 -10.25 12.09
C LYS A 109 -22.39 -11.50 11.56
N TRP A 110 -21.85 -11.44 10.34
CA TRP A 110 -21.13 -12.57 9.74
C TRP A 110 -19.62 -12.51 9.92
N PHE A 111 -19.09 -11.42 10.49
CA PHE A 111 -17.65 -11.23 10.62
C PHE A 111 -16.97 -12.37 11.39
N THR A 112 -17.52 -12.76 12.54
CA THR A 112 -16.96 -13.84 13.36
C THR A 112 -16.91 -15.16 12.59
N ARG A 113 -18.00 -15.54 11.90
CA ARG A 113 -18.04 -16.76 11.07
C ARG A 113 -17.03 -16.71 9.94
N TRP A 114 -16.87 -15.55 9.31
CA TRP A 114 -15.90 -15.36 8.25
C TRP A 114 -14.46 -15.59 8.72
N ILE A 115 -14.10 -15.04 9.88
CA ILE A 115 -12.80 -15.30 10.53
C ILE A 115 -12.67 -16.78 10.91
N GLU A 116 -13.70 -17.39 11.49
CA GLU A 116 -13.68 -18.82 11.86
C GLU A 116 -13.43 -19.72 10.65
N MET A 117 -14.12 -19.50 9.53
CA MET A 117 -13.92 -20.29 8.32
C MET A 117 -12.53 -20.06 7.72
N ALA A 118 -12.03 -18.82 7.75
CA ALA A 118 -10.67 -18.52 7.29
C ALA A 118 -9.59 -19.21 8.15
N ASN A 119 -9.79 -19.34 9.47
CA ASN A 119 -8.91 -20.13 10.32
C ASN A 119 -8.95 -21.62 9.96
N ARG A 120 -10.14 -22.19 9.72
CA ARG A 120 -10.24 -23.60 9.29
C ARG A 120 -9.55 -23.86 7.96
N CYS A 121 -9.62 -22.92 7.01
CA CYS A 121 -8.85 -23.04 5.76
C CYS A 121 -7.34 -23.14 6.02
N VAL A 122 -6.80 -22.38 6.99
CA VAL A 122 -5.39 -22.46 7.40
C VAL A 122 -5.09 -23.80 8.08
N GLU A 123 -5.93 -24.23 9.02
CA GLU A 123 -5.78 -25.53 9.72
C GLU A 123 -5.79 -26.71 8.75
N ASN A 124 -6.59 -26.63 7.70
CA ASN A 124 -6.69 -27.64 6.64
C ASN A 124 -5.56 -27.54 5.59
N GLY A 125 -4.66 -26.55 5.70
CA GLY A 125 -3.55 -26.35 4.77
C GLY A 125 -3.98 -25.96 3.35
N GLU A 126 -5.10 -25.25 3.21
CA GLU A 126 -5.57 -24.81 1.89
C GLU A 126 -4.61 -23.82 1.20
N GLU A 127 -4.56 -23.88 -0.13
CA GLU A 127 -3.78 -22.95 -0.96
C GLU A 127 -4.16 -21.48 -0.64
N ASP A 128 -3.14 -20.64 -0.45
CA ASP A 128 -3.22 -19.21 -0.10
C ASP A 128 -3.99 -18.86 1.19
N ALA A 129 -4.35 -19.83 2.03
CA ALA A 129 -5.18 -19.60 3.21
C ALA A 129 -4.53 -18.66 4.22
N GLU A 130 -3.21 -18.79 4.45
CA GLU A 130 -2.50 -17.93 5.38
C GLU A 130 -2.52 -16.46 4.93
N VAL A 131 -2.32 -16.23 3.63
CA VAL A 131 -2.37 -14.88 3.03
C VAL A 131 -3.75 -14.28 3.17
N ARG A 132 -4.81 -15.06 2.85
CA ARG A 132 -6.20 -14.61 2.98
C ARG A 132 -6.48 -14.18 4.42
N LEU A 133 -6.17 -15.01 5.41
CA LEU A 133 -6.45 -14.70 6.80
C LEU A 133 -5.63 -13.50 7.30
N ALA A 134 -4.35 -13.41 6.93
CA ALA A 134 -3.49 -12.27 7.28
C ALA A 134 -4.02 -10.95 6.67
N ASP A 135 -4.45 -10.98 5.40
CA ASP A 135 -5.02 -9.82 4.72
C ASP A 135 -6.34 -9.36 5.36
N ILE A 136 -7.20 -10.30 5.80
CA ILE A 136 -8.42 -9.97 6.54
C ILE A 136 -8.08 -9.24 7.84
N TYR A 137 -7.15 -9.78 8.64
CA TYR A 137 -6.72 -9.14 9.87
C TYR A 137 -6.10 -7.76 9.62
N LYS A 138 -5.19 -7.66 8.66
CA LYS A 138 -4.55 -6.40 8.26
C LYS A 138 -5.56 -5.32 7.87
N ALA A 139 -6.60 -5.68 7.12
CA ALA A 139 -7.61 -4.75 6.62
C ALA A 139 -8.64 -4.36 7.68
N CYS A 140 -9.09 -5.32 8.49
CA CYS A 140 -10.20 -5.12 9.42
C CYS A 140 -9.76 -4.56 10.79
N TYR A 141 -8.47 -4.62 11.11
CA TYR A 141 -7.94 -4.14 12.38
C TYR A 141 -7.01 -2.92 12.21
N SER A 142 -7.30 -1.88 12.98
CA SER A 142 -6.54 -0.64 13.09
C SER A 142 -5.35 -0.81 14.03
N ILE A 143 -4.28 -0.05 13.83
CA ILE A 143 -3.22 0.09 14.85
C ILE A 143 -3.72 0.71 16.16
N LYS A 144 -4.92 1.32 16.14
CA LYS A 144 -5.58 1.93 17.29
C LYS A 144 -6.55 0.97 17.99
N ASP A 145 -6.80 -0.20 17.41
CA ASP A 145 -7.68 -1.19 18.02
C ASP A 145 -6.93 -1.89 19.15
N PRO A 146 -7.50 -2.01 20.36
CA PRO A 146 -6.84 -2.66 21.50
C PRO A 146 -6.36 -4.08 21.17
N GLU A 147 -7.15 -4.83 20.41
CA GLU A 147 -6.88 -6.20 20.03
C GLU A 147 -5.85 -6.36 18.90
N PHE A 148 -5.45 -5.27 18.22
CA PHE A 148 -4.52 -5.36 17.09
C PHE A 148 -3.15 -5.89 17.52
N ASN A 149 -2.65 -5.43 18.68
CA ASN A 149 -1.35 -5.87 19.20
C ASN A 149 -1.30 -7.37 19.49
N ASP A 150 -2.42 -7.93 19.96
CA ASP A 150 -2.53 -9.37 20.22
C ASP A 150 -2.56 -10.18 18.90
N LEU A 151 -3.03 -9.56 17.82
CA LEU A 151 -3.08 -10.16 16.48
C LEU A 151 -1.76 -10.03 15.71
N VAL A 152 -0.90 -9.05 16.00
CA VAL A 152 0.36 -8.84 15.26
C VAL A 152 1.23 -10.10 15.18
N PRO A 153 1.49 -10.86 16.27
CA PRO A 153 2.25 -12.10 16.18
C PRO A 153 1.63 -13.12 15.22
N LYS A 154 0.30 -13.22 15.23
CA LYS A 154 -0.45 -14.13 14.35
C LYS A 154 -0.36 -13.68 12.89
N ILE A 155 -0.55 -12.39 12.60
CA ILE A 155 -0.46 -11.82 11.25
C ILE A 155 0.95 -12.04 10.69
N THR A 156 1.97 -11.70 11.46
CA THR A 156 3.37 -11.94 11.09
C THR A 156 3.63 -13.41 10.79
N HIS A 157 3.22 -14.32 11.68
CA HIS A 157 3.42 -15.75 11.48
C HIS A 157 2.75 -16.26 10.20
N LEU A 158 1.51 -15.87 9.93
CA LEU A 158 0.78 -16.26 8.72
C LEU A 158 1.52 -15.80 7.45
N TYR A 159 1.97 -14.55 7.42
CA TYR A 159 2.73 -14.02 6.29
C TYR A 159 4.09 -14.69 6.12
N GLU A 160 4.82 -14.96 7.21
CA GLU A 160 6.12 -15.63 7.15
C GLU A 160 6.00 -17.07 6.63
N VAL A 161 5.00 -17.82 7.11
CA VAL A 161 4.69 -19.16 6.60
C VAL A 161 4.37 -19.10 5.10
N ALA A 162 3.49 -18.20 4.68
CA ALA A 162 3.13 -18.04 3.28
C ALA A 162 4.32 -17.62 2.39
N ALA A 163 5.12 -16.66 2.84
CA ALA A 163 6.33 -16.22 2.15
C ALA A 163 7.35 -17.35 2.03
N SER A 164 7.52 -18.20 3.06
CA SER A 164 8.40 -19.36 3.00
C SER A 164 7.99 -20.41 1.95
N LYS A 165 6.71 -20.42 1.57
CA LYS A 165 6.17 -21.24 0.47
C LYS A 165 6.37 -20.59 -0.91
N HIS A 166 7.18 -19.53 -1.02
CA HIS A 166 7.38 -18.74 -2.24
C HIS A 166 6.09 -18.17 -2.84
N GLN A 167 5.12 -17.84 -1.98
CA GLN A 167 3.93 -17.11 -2.41
C GLN A 167 4.28 -15.61 -2.52
N THR A 168 4.59 -15.16 -3.73
CA THR A 168 5.00 -13.76 -4.02
C THR A 168 4.06 -12.74 -3.40
N LYS A 169 2.74 -12.93 -3.59
CA LYS A 169 1.73 -12.03 -3.04
C LYS A 169 1.81 -11.94 -1.51
N ALA A 170 2.15 -13.02 -0.82
CA ALA A 170 2.35 -13.03 0.62
C ALA A 170 3.53 -12.17 1.02
N ALA A 171 4.68 -12.34 0.35
CA ALA A 171 5.88 -11.58 0.61
C ALA A 171 5.63 -10.07 0.40
N LEU A 172 4.93 -9.69 -0.68
CA LEU A 172 4.54 -8.30 -0.92
C LEU A 172 3.57 -7.76 0.12
N ASN A 173 2.50 -8.49 0.42
CA ASN A 173 1.51 -8.06 1.39
C ASN A 173 2.12 -7.90 2.79
N TYR A 174 3.11 -8.74 3.12
CA TYR A 174 3.84 -8.65 4.36
C TYR A 174 4.78 -7.44 4.40
N ALA A 175 5.54 -7.19 3.33
CA ALA A 175 6.35 -5.97 3.22
C ALA A 175 5.49 -4.71 3.41
N VAL A 176 4.33 -4.65 2.77
CA VAL A 176 3.37 -3.55 2.92
C VAL A 176 2.82 -3.49 4.35
N PHE A 177 2.54 -4.63 4.99
CA PHE A 177 2.12 -4.65 6.40
C PHE A 177 3.18 -4.08 7.33
N ILE A 178 4.47 -4.41 7.11
CA ILE A 178 5.57 -3.84 7.86
C ILE A 178 5.61 -2.33 7.66
N MET A 179 5.62 -1.84 6.42
CA MET A 179 5.75 -0.41 6.12
C MET A 179 4.55 0.41 6.63
N ASP A 180 3.33 -0.02 6.32
CA ASP A 180 2.12 0.77 6.57
C ASP A 180 1.59 0.63 8.01
N LYS A 181 1.97 -0.43 8.73
CA LYS A 181 1.45 -0.72 10.06
C LYS A 181 2.57 -0.78 11.08
N ILE A 182 3.20 -1.94 11.26
CA ILE A 182 4.04 -2.23 12.43
C ILE A 182 5.40 -1.51 12.42
N GLY A 183 5.80 -0.95 11.29
CA GLY A 183 6.96 -0.06 11.15
C GLY A 183 6.62 1.42 11.03
N SER A 184 5.34 1.80 11.06
CA SER A 184 4.96 3.21 11.09
C SER A 184 5.42 3.88 12.39
N GLU A 185 5.76 5.17 12.32
CA GLU A 185 6.12 5.97 13.49
C GLU A 185 5.00 5.98 14.54
N GLU A 186 3.74 6.07 14.08
CA GLU A 186 2.57 6.05 14.96
C GLU A 186 2.49 4.74 15.75
N TYR A 187 2.67 3.58 15.10
CA TYR A 187 2.69 2.30 15.78
C TYR A 187 3.90 2.19 16.72
N GLY A 188 5.09 2.62 16.31
CA GLY A 188 6.28 2.63 17.15
C GLY A 188 6.12 3.44 18.44
N ARG A 189 5.38 4.56 18.37
CA ARG A 189 5.06 5.38 19.54
C ARG A 189 4.07 4.69 20.49
N LEU A 190 3.07 4.00 19.95
CA LEU A 190 2.05 3.30 20.74
C LEU A 190 2.59 1.99 21.33
N ASN A 191 3.44 1.28 20.58
CA ASN A 191 3.86 -0.09 20.85
C ASN A 191 5.37 -0.30 20.59
N PRO A 192 6.26 0.37 21.36
CA PRO A 192 7.69 0.41 21.06
C PRO A 192 8.36 -0.97 21.08
N VAL A 193 7.87 -1.92 21.88
CA VAL A 193 8.44 -3.28 21.99
C VAL A 193 8.15 -4.14 20.77
N GLN A 194 6.97 -4.00 20.16
CA GLN A 194 6.53 -4.81 19.02
C GLN A 194 6.76 -4.12 17.67
N SER A 195 7.29 -2.90 17.67
CA SER A 195 7.57 -2.16 16.45
C SER A 195 8.67 -2.83 15.64
N VAL A 196 8.48 -2.88 14.31
CA VAL A 196 9.41 -3.52 13.39
C VAL A 196 10.01 -2.46 12.46
N PRO A 197 11.35 -2.35 12.36
CA PRO A 197 11.96 -1.38 11.46
C PRO A 197 11.56 -1.59 10.00
N TRP A 198 11.35 -0.51 9.25
CA TRP A 198 11.04 -0.56 7.81
C TRP A 198 12.01 -1.45 7.02
N LYS A 199 13.29 -1.44 7.38
CA LYS A 199 14.34 -2.23 6.74
C LYS A 199 14.04 -3.74 6.66
N VAL A 200 13.21 -4.26 7.57
CA VAL A 200 12.80 -5.67 7.56
C VAL A 200 11.93 -6.01 6.34
N ALA A 201 11.20 -5.03 5.78
CA ALA A 201 10.37 -5.23 4.60
C ALA A 201 11.17 -5.58 3.33
N GLU A 202 12.41 -5.07 3.21
CA GLU A 202 13.22 -5.15 1.99
C GLU A 202 13.39 -6.57 1.48
N LYS A 203 13.70 -7.52 2.36
CA LYS A 203 13.96 -8.92 1.99
C LYS A 203 12.73 -9.57 1.34
N TYR A 204 11.53 -9.20 1.78
CA TYR A 204 10.28 -9.74 1.24
C TYR A 204 9.93 -9.10 -0.12
N ILE A 205 10.25 -7.81 -0.31
CA ILE A 205 10.11 -7.16 -1.62
C ILE A 205 11.11 -7.77 -2.62
N LEU A 206 12.35 -8.00 -2.20
CA LEU A 206 13.37 -8.66 -3.03
C LEU A 206 12.99 -10.09 -3.39
N GLN A 207 12.42 -10.85 -2.44
CA GLN A 207 11.88 -12.17 -2.70
C GLN A 207 10.80 -12.12 -3.78
N ALA A 208 9.85 -11.19 -3.67
CA ALA A 208 8.80 -11.05 -4.67
C ALA A 208 9.34 -10.71 -6.08
N LEU A 209 10.40 -9.90 -6.15
CA LEU A 209 11.10 -9.59 -7.40
C LEU A 209 11.87 -10.79 -7.98
N SER A 210 12.32 -11.73 -7.14
CA SER A 210 13.03 -12.95 -7.58
C SER A 210 12.10 -14.07 -8.00
N ASP A 211 11.00 -14.24 -7.27
CA ASP A 211 10.07 -15.36 -7.42
C ASP A 211 9.19 -15.19 -8.67
N GLU A 212 8.82 -13.95 -9.02
CA GLU A 212 8.02 -13.66 -10.21
C GLU A 212 8.84 -13.20 -11.42
N LYS A 213 8.48 -13.72 -12.60
CA LYS A 213 9.03 -13.25 -13.88
C LYS A 213 7.91 -12.90 -14.84
N ASN A 214 7.88 -11.63 -15.25
CA ASN A 214 6.99 -11.08 -16.28
C ASN A 214 5.49 -11.21 -15.91
N THR A 215 5.17 -11.03 -14.63
CA THR A 215 3.79 -11.02 -14.11
C THR A 215 3.45 -9.66 -13.50
N GLN A 216 2.15 -9.39 -13.31
CA GLN A 216 1.67 -8.16 -12.66
C GLN A 216 2.15 -8.03 -11.21
N ASP A 217 2.38 -9.14 -10.52
CA ASP A 217 2.90 -9.12 -9.15
C ASP A 217 4.36 -8.66 -9.09
N ARG A 218 5.17 -8.98 -10.12
CA ARG A 218 6.53 -8.43 -10.27
C ARG A 218 6.50 -6.91 -10.45
N ASP A 219 5.55 -6.43 -11.25
CA ASP A 219 5.38 -5.00 -11.48
C ASP A 219 4.98 -4.27 -10.19
N TYR A 220 4.04 -4.84 -9.46
CA TYR A 220 3.68 -4.34 -8.14
C TYR A 220 4.88 -4.34 -7.18
N ALA A 221 5.70 -5.40 -7.18
CA ALA A 221 6.93 -5.48 -6.39
C ALA A 221 7.93 -4.36 -6.70
N TYR A 222 8.12 -4.01 -7.98
CA TYR A 222 8.97 -2.88 -8.37
C TYR A 222 8.45 -1.55 -7.84
N SER A 223 7.14 -1.32 -7.94
CA SER A 223 6.50 -0.12 -7.38
C SER A 223 6.66 -0.05 -5.85
N THR A 224 6.46 -1.18 -5.16
CA THR A 224 6.65 -1.28 -3.71
C THR A 224 8.10 -1.03 -3.31
N MET A 225 9.08 -1.52 -4.08
CA MET A 225 10.50 -1.23 -3.83
C MET A 225 10.85 0.25 -4.03
N ALA A 226 10.31 0.88 -5.08
CA ALA A 226 10.49 2.30 -5.29
C ALA A 226 9.86 3.13 -4.16
N HIS A 227 8.69 2.73 -3.65
CA HIS A 227 8.06 3.35 -2.49
C HIS A 227 8.91 3.18 -1.21
N TYR A 228 9.41 1.97 -0.95
CA TYR A 228 10.31 1.66 0.16
C TYR A 228 11.51 2.63 0.22
N TYR A 229 12.24 2.79 -0.87
CA TYR A 229 13.38 3.72 -0.92
C TYR A 229 12.98 5.20 -0.90
N THR A 230 11.79 5.53 -1.40
CA THR A 230 11.25 6.90 -1.34
C THR A 230 11.01 7.33 0.12
N GLU A 231 10.59 6.39 0.99
CA GLU A 231 10.46 6.67 2.41
C GLU A 231 11.80 6.88 3.11
N PHE A 232 12.84 6.10 2.79
CA PHE A 232 14.17 6.36 3.36
C PHE A 232 14.68 7.76 3.01
N ILE A 233 14.42 8.24 1.80
CA ILE A 233 14.72 9.63 1.43
C ILE A 233 13.93 10.62 2.30
N ARG A 234 12.65 10.35 2.59
CA ARG A 234 11.84 11.18 3.49
C ARG A 234 12.46 11.23 4.90
N ILE A 235 12.83 10.07 5.45
CA ILE A 235 13.45 9.95 6.77
C ILE A 235 14.81 10.67 6.80
N ASP A 236 15.63 10.49 5.77
CA ASP A 236 16.91 11.19 5.62
C ASP A 236 16.70 12.72 5.56
N LEU A 237 15.69 13.20 4.85
CA LEU A 237 15.34 14.62 4.82
C LEU A 237 14.95 15.15 6.22
N GLU A 238 14.19 14.37 7.00
CA GLU A 238 13.85 14.73 8.39
C GLU A 238 15.07 14.76 9.32
N ASN A 239 15.99 13.82 9.13
CA ASN A 239 17.27 13.81 9.84
C ASN A 239 18.11 15.04 9.48
N ALA A 240 18.12 15.45 8.21
CA ALA A 240 18.85 16.63 7.76
C ALA A 240 18.30 17.91 8.40
N ILE A 241 16.99 18.00 8.59
CA ILE A 241 16.36 19.10 9.32
C ILE A 241 16.84 19.10 10.78
N GLY A 242 16.93 17.94 11.43
CA GLY A 242 17.54 17.83 12.76
C GLY A 242 18.98 18.31 12.79
N PHE A 243 19.79 17.90 11.82
CA PHE A 243 21.21 18.27 11.73
C PHE A 243 21.40 19.77 11.51
N TYR A 244 20.52 20.41 10.73
CA TYR A 244 20.52 21.85 10.54
C TYR A 244 20.41 22.61 11.87
N PHE A 245 19.54 22.18 12.79
CA PHE A 245 19.37 22.82 14.10
C PHE A 245 20.49 22.47 15.08
N ASP A 246 21.01 21.25 15.01
CA ASP A 246 22.13 20.80 15.84
C ASP A 246 23.49 21.37 15.39
N GLY A 247 23.55 22.09 14.25
CA GLY A 247 24.79 22.58 13.66
C GLY A 247 25.71 21.47 13.13
N LYS A 248 25.14 20.31 12.79
CA LYS A 248 25.87 19.13 12.27
C LYS A 248 25.96 19.17 10.74
N GLU A 249 26.98 18.50 10.21
CA GLU A 249 27.22 18.45 8.77
C GLU A 249 26.20 17.55 8.06
N ILE A 250 25.50 18.09 7.04
CA ILE A 250 24.45 17.38 6.29
C ILE A 250 25.02 16.48 5.17
N SER A 251 26.33 16.54 4.90
CA SER A 251 26.97 15.87 3.75
C SER A 251 26.86 14.34 3.76
N GLU A 252 26.82 13.71 4.94
CA GLU A 252 26.61 12.27 5.07
C GLU A 252 25.19 11.86 4.64
N ILE A 253 24.19 12.67 4.99
CA ILE A 253 22.79 12.46 4.62
C ILE A 253 22.61 12.61 3.11
N ALA A 254 23.33 13.54 2.48
CA ALA A 254 23.33 13.71 1.03
C ALA A 254 23.75 12.42 0.29
N LYS A 255 24.75 11.70 0.82
CA LYS A 255 25.22 10.43 0.26
C LYS A 255 24.15 9.35 0.35
N ASN A 256 23.41 9.29 1.46
CA ASN A 256 22.33 8.33 1.65
C ASN A 256 21.16 8.60 0.69
N ILE A 257 20.75 9.85 0.55
CA ILE A 257 19.71 10.25 -0.40
C ILE A 257 20.10 9.89 -1.83
N GLU A 258 21.33 10.17 -2.25
CA GLU A 258 21.80 9.84 -3.61
C GLU A 258 21.87 8.32 -3.84
N LYS A 259 22.32 7.56 -2.83
CA LYS A 259 22.29 6.09 -2.87
C LYS A 259 20.87 5.57 -3.05
N ASN A 260 19.91 6.06 -2.27
CA ASN A 260 18.51 5.63 -2.33
C ASN A 260 17.84 6.04 -3.66
N LYS A 261 18.15 7.24 -4.19
CA LYS A 261 17.69 7.67 -5.52
C LYS A 261 18.13 6.71 -6.63
N LYS A 262 19.38 6.24 -6.59
CA LYS A 262 19.90 5.27 -7.57
C LYS A 262 19.15 3.94 -7.51
N GLU A 263 18.85 3.45 -6.32
CA GLU A 263 18.03 2.25 -6.16
C GLU A 263 16.60 2.46 -6.69
N ILE A 264 15.99 3.62 -6.46
CA ILE A 264 14.66 3.89 -7.03
C ILE A 264 14.70 3.89 -8.54
N ILE A 265 15.66 4.57 -9.17
CA ILE A 265 15.80 4.61 -10.64
C ILE A 265 15.99 3.19 -11.20
N LYS A 266 16.79 2.35 -10.54
CA LYS A 266 16.99 0.94 -10.90
C LYS A 266 15.70 0.13 -10.82
N HIS A 267 14.85 0.42 -9.84
CA HIS A 267 13.59 -0.29 -9.58
C HIS A 267 12.36 0.37 -10.20
N GLN A 268 12.49 1.54 -10.82
CA GLN A 268 11.46 2.12 -11.68
C GLN A 268 11.44 1.36 -13.01
N SER A 269 10.50 0.41 -13.16
CA SER A 269 10.32 -0.24 -14.45
C SER A 269 9.85 0.76 -15.52
N LYS A 270 10.25 0.53 -16.78
CA LYS A 270 9.86 1.36 -17.92
C LYS A 270 8.37 1.25 -18.27
N GLU A 271 7.56 0.44 -17.60
CA GLU A 271 6.18 0.15 -18.03
C GLU A 271 5.10 0.38 -16.94
N ILE A 272 5.47 0.72 -15.69
CA ILE A 272 4.51 0.72 -14.58
C ILE A 272 4.13 2.13 -14.10
N THR A 273 2.85 2.31 -13.80
CA THR A 273 2.25 3.47 -13.09
C THR A 273 2.19 3.11 -11.60
N PRO A 274 2.61 3.98 -10.65
CA PRO A 274 2.60 5.44 -10.74
C PRO A 274 4.01 6.04 -10.76
N LYS A 275 4.68 5.95 -11.92
CA LYS A 275 5.88 6.75 -12.22
C LYS A 275 5.74 8.22 -11.87
N SER A 276 4.57 8.83 -12.16
CA SER A 276 4.36 10.25 -11.92
C SER A 276 4.41 10.61 -10.44
N PHE A 277 3.72 9.86 -9.58
CA PHE A 277 3.71 10.12 -8.13
C PHE A 277 5.09 9.95 -7.49
N ILE A 278 5.79 8.86 -7.81
CA ILE A 278 7.14 8.60 -7.30
C ILE A 278 8.09 9.70 -7.81
N GLN A 279 8.07 10.00 -9.11
CA GLN A 279 8.92 11.04 -9.68
C GLN A 279 8.64 12.43 -9.08
N SER A 280 7.37 12.80 -8.91
CA SER A 280 6.97 14.04 -8.25
C SER A 280 7.48 14.09 -6.81
N SER A 281 7.35 12.99 -6.06
CA SER A 281 7.85 12.90 -4.68
C SER A 281 9.37 13.06 -4.62
N LEU A 282 10.11 12.39 -5.52
CA LEU A 282 11.57 12.50 -5.59
C LEU A 282 12.04 13.89 -6.00
N ASN A 283 11.36 14.52 -6.95
CA ASN A 283 11.65 15.89 -7.33
C ASN A 283 11.43 16.81 -6.14
N ASN A 284 10.30 16.67 -5.43
CA ASN A 284 10.02 17.48 -4.23
C ASN A 284 11.06 17.26 -3.13
N TYR A 285 11.44 16.01 -2.82
CA TYR A 285 12.48 15.75 -1.83
C TYR A 285 13.85 16.30 -2.26
N SER A 286 14.20 16.20 -3.54
CA SER A 286 15.44 16.78 -4.08
C SER A 286 15.45 18.29 -3.91
N ILE A 287 14.35 18.96 -4.27
CA ILE A 287 14.20 20.41 -4.11
C ILE A 287 14.38 20.80 -2.65
N HIS A 288 13.67 20.15 -1.73
CA HIS A 288 13.77 20.46 -0.31
C HIS A 288 15.17 20.23 0.25
N PHE A 289 15.82 19.15 -0.16
CA PHE A 289 17.18 18.85 0.28
C PHE A 289 18.20 19.87 -0.23
N ASP A 290 18.09 20.30 -1.49
CA ASP A 290 18.97 21.32 -2.09
C ASP A 290 18.88 22.65 -1.33
N PHE A 291 17.66 23.11 -1.04
CA PHE A 291 17.45 24.34 -0.24
C PHE A 291 17.92 24.20 1.20
N LEU A 292 17.83 23.00 1.79
CA LEU A 292 18.33 22.74 3.13
C LEU A 292 19.86 22.78 3.19
N CYS A 293 20.54 22.24 2.18
CA CYS A 293 22.00 22.33 2.04
C CYS A 293 22.45 23.79 1.92
N LEU A 294 21.75 24.57 1.08
CA LEU A 294 22.02 26.00 0.96
C LEU A 294 21.78 26.72 2.30
N SER A 295 20.64 26.47 2.95
CA SER A 295 20.29 27.08 4.24
C SER A 295 21.35 26.80 5.30
N SER A 296 21.82 25.55 5.38
CA SER A 296 22.87 25.13 6.31
C SER A 296 24.19 25.87 6.06
N ALA A 297 24.61 25.98 4.80
CA ALA A 297 25.83 26.71 4.44
C ALA A 297 25.74 28.20 4.77
N LEU A 298 24.59 28.83 4.48
CA LEU A 298 24.36 30.23 4.79
C LEU A 298 24.38 30.49 6.30
N LYS A 299 23.75 29.61 7.08
CA LYS A 299 23.77 29.69 8.53
C LYS A 299 25.18 29.56 9.10
N ALA A 300 25.99 28.64 8.59
CA ALA A 300 27.39 28.48 9.00
C ALA A 300 28.24 29.73 8.72
N GLU A 301 27.91 30.49 7.68
CA GLU A 301 28.56 31.76 7.33
C GLU A 301 27.94 33.00 8.02
N ASN A 302 26.95 32.81 8.88
CA ASN A 302 26.14 33.88 9.47
C ASN A 302 25.44 34.78 8.44
N ARG A 303 25.01 34.21 7.31
CA ARG A 303 24.32 34.92 6.22
C ARG A 303 22.88 34.46 6.13
N MET A 304 21.96 35.40 5.87
CA MET A 304 20.54 35.12 5.62
C MET A 304 19.86 34.21 6.66
N ILE A 305 20.35 34.19 7.92
CA ILE A 305 19.92 33.23 8.94
C ILE A 305 18.40 33.23 9.10
N SER A 306 17.77 34.40 9.21
CA SER A 306 16.31 34.51 9.38
C SER A 306 15.53 33.87 8.23
N ILE A 307 16.01 34.02 6.98
CA ILE A 307 15.35 33.46 5.80
C ILE A 307 15.55 31.94 5.75
N ALA A 308 16.76 31.48 6.05
CA ALA A 308 17.10 30.07 6.13
C ALA A 308 16.28 29.36 7.23
N ASP A 309 16.21 29.94 8.43
CA ASP A 309 15.42 29.41 9.54
C ASP A 309 13.91 29.41 9.21
N ASP A 310 13.36 30.50 8.66
CA ASP A 310 11.95 30.56 8.24
C ASP A 310 11.60 29.49 7.20
N TYR A 311 12.51 29.20 6.26
CA TYR A 311 12.34 28.10 5.31
C TYR A 311 12.34 26.74 6.02
N VAL A 312 13.35 26.46 6.85
CA VAL A 312 13.52 25.15 7.50
C VAL A 312 12.38 24.84 8.48
N TYR A 313 11.89 25.83 9.22
CA TYR A 313 10.71 25.65 10.08
C TYR A 313 9.46 25.25 9.28
N GLN A 314 9.32 25.76 8.06
CA GLN A 314 8.13 25.54 7.25
C GLN A 314 8.15 24.26 6.41
N ILE A 315 9.31 23.64 6.18
CA ILE A 315 9.35 22.31 5.55
C ILE A 315 8.92 21.20 6.53
N ASN A 316 9.02 21.42 7.85
CA ASN A 316 8.48 20.51 8.87
C ASN A 316 7.66 21.25 9.94
N ARG A 317 6.54 21.84 9.51
CA ARG A 317 5.62 22.57 10.41
C ARG A 317 5.08 21.73 11.57
N LYS A 318 5.02 20.40 11.43
CA LYS A 318 4.54 19.52 12.51
C LYS A 318 5.49 19.56 13.71
N ARG A 319 6.80 19.52 13.46
CA ARG A 319 7.83 19.59 14.52
C ARG A 319 7.95 20.98 15.13
N PHE A 320 7.59 22.03 14.37
CA PHE A 320 7.81 23.44 14.72
C PHE A 320 6.52 24.25 14.73
N ALA A 321 5.41 23.64 15.16
CA ALA A 321 4.08 24.24 15.06
C ALA A 321 3.94 25.58 15.79
N ASP A 322 4.71 25.76 16.87
CA ASP A 322 4.64 26.94 17.75
C ASP A 322 5.64 28.05 17.37
N ILE A 323 6.44 27.85 16.32
CA ILE A 323 7.44 28.85 15.91
C ILE A 323 6.79 29.88 14.98
N GLN A 324 6.84 31.14 15.40
CA GLN A 324 6.42 32.26 14.57
C GLN A 324 7.49 32.57 13.52
N VAL A 325 7.15 32.36 12.26
CA VAL A 325 7.99 32.71 11.10
C VAL A 325 7.68 34.12 10.61
N SER A 326 8.69 34.81 10.10
CA SER A 326 8.54 36.19 9.60
C SER A 326 8.16 36.25 8.12
N MET A 327 8.41 35.17 7.38
CA MET A 327 8.26 35.07 5.93
C MET A 327 7.53 33.78 5.54
N LYS A 328 6.76 33.79 4.45
CA LYS A 328 6.15 32.55 3.94
C LYS A 328 7.21 31.64 3.30
N LYS A 329 6.99 30.33 3.34
CA LYS A 329 7.90 29.33 2.75
C LYS A 329 8.25 29.66 1.30
N GLU A 330 7.26 30.06 0.53
CA GLU A 330 7.37 30.45 -0.86
C GLU A 330 8.31 31.65 -1.07
N GLU A 331 8.16 32.70 -0.25
CA GLU A 331 9.01 33.90 -0.29
C GLU A 331 10.44 33.57 0.15
N ALA A 332 10.60 32.72 1.16
CA ALA A 332 11.92 32.27 1.61
C ALA A 332 12.64 31.45 0.52
N MET A 333 11.90 30.59 -0.18
CA MET A 333 12.43 29.86 -1.34
C MET A 333 12.85 30.82 -2.46
N ASP A 334 12.10 31.89 -2.73
CA ASP A 334 12.44 32.88 -3.76
C ASP A 334 13.74 33.62 -3.40
N ALA A 335 13.86 34.09 -2.17
CA ALA A 335 15.06 34.78 -1.69
C ALA A 335 16.31 33.86 -1.72
N LEU A 336 16.15 32.60 -1.31
CA LEU A 336 17.21 31.60 -1.38
C LEU A 336 17.58 31.25 -2.84
N SER A 337 16.59 31.21 -3.74
CA SER A 337 16.82 30.96 -5.17
C SER A 337 17.61 32.10 -5.81
N GLU A 338 17.21 33.35 -5.55
CA GLU A 338 17.90 34.54 -6.05
C GLU A 338 19.34 34.60 -5.54
N TYR A 339 19.53 34.31 -4.25
CA TYR A 339 20.86 34.24 -3.67
C TYR A 339 21.71 33.16 -4.36
N TYR A 340 21.17 31.94 -4.52
CA TYR A 340 21.90 30.84 -5.15
C TYR A 340 22.31 31.20 -6.57
N LEU A 341 21.38 31.71 -7.39
CA LEU A 341 21.65 32.08 -8.78
C LEU A 341 22.70 33.20 -8.89
N THR A 342 22.70 34.15 -7.96
CA THR A 342 23.69 35.24 -7.93
C THR A 342 25.09 34.75 -7.54
N ASN A 343 25.17 33.73 -6.69
CA ASN A 343 26.41 33.22 -6.11
C ASN A 343 26.77 31.81 -6.58
N GLU A 344 26.17 31.35 -7.69
CA GLU A 344 26.18 29.94 -8.11
C GLU A 344 27.60 29.39 -8.26
N ARG A 345 28.49 30.16 -8.88
CA ARG A 345 29.89 29.76 -9.08
C ARG A 345 30.62 29.53 -7.76
N GLU A 346 30.42 30.41 -6.78
CA GLU A 346 31.04 30.30 -5.46
C GLU A 346 30.51 29.08 -4.71
N LEU A 347 29.19 28.91 -4.68
CA LEU A 347 28.52 27.80 -4.00
C LEU A 347 28.88 26.45 -4.62
N ASN A 348 28.97 26.38 -5.94
CA ASN A 348 29.40 25.19 -6.67
C ASN A 348 30.84 24.77 -6.30
N ASN A 349 31.74 25.72 -6.09
CA ASN A 349 33.11 25.46 -5.63
C ASN A 349 33.16 24.96 -4.18
N LYS A 350 32.17 25.32 -3.37
CA LYS A 350 31.96 24.81 -2.00
C LYS A 350 31.19 23.48 -1.96
N GLY A 351 30.86 22.91 -3.13
CA GLY A 351 30.15 21.63 -3.22
C GLY A 351 28.64 21.72 -3.06
N ILE A 352 28.06 22.92 -2.97
CA ILE A 352 26.61 23.15 -2.86
C ILE A 352 26.07 23.31 -4.28
N LYS A 353 25.31 22.31 -4.75
CA LYS A 353 24.81 22.26 -6.12
C LYS A 353 23.34 21.92 -6.14
N PHE A 354 22.56 22.70 -6.86
CA PHE A 354 21.16 22.39 -7.12
C PHE A 354 21.03 21.29 -8.18
N THR A 355 20.05 20.42 -8.00
CA THR A 355 19.68 19.37 -8.94
C THR A 355 18.88 19.94 -10.11
N THR A 356 18.79 19.19 -11.21
CA THR A 356 17.95 19.55 -12.36
C THR A 356 16.49 19.81 -11.95
N ALA A 357 15.95 19.02 -11.02
CA ALA A 357 14.60 19.21 -10.49
C ALA A 357 14.42 20.60 -9.87
N THR A 358 15.43 21.11 -9.16
CA THR A 358 15.41 22.43 -8.52
C THR A 358 15.52 23.55 -9.55
N TYR A 359 16.36 23.41 -10.59
CA TYR A 359 16.39 24.38 -11.70
C TYR A 359 15.06 24.42 -12.45
N GLU A 360 14.47 23.27 -12.76
CA GLU A 360 13.16 23.19 -13.43
C GLU A 360 12.05 23.80 -12.56
N PHE A 361 12.08 23.55 -11.25
CA PHE A 361 11.17 24.18 -10.29
C PHE A 361 11.29 25.71 -10.31
N MET A 362 12.51 26.25 -10.20
CA MET A 362 12.75 27.69 -10.23
C MET A 362 12.30 28.31 -11.56
N LYS A 363 12.55 27.64 -12.68
CA LYS A 363 12.13 28.11 -14.02
C LYS A 363 10.60 28.21 -14.12
N LYS A 364 9.89 27.12 -13.79
CA LYS A 364 8.41 27.10 -13.81
C LYS A 364 7.81 28.17 -12.91
N ARG A 365 8.42 28.42 -11.76
CA ARG A 365 7.98 29.43 -10.80
C ARG A 365 8.13 30.84 -11.36
N LYS A 366 9.26 31.16 -12.01
CA LYS A 366 9.45 32.44 -12.72
C LYS A 366 8.43 32.62 -13.85
N GLU A 367 8.20 31.60 -14.66
CA GLU A 367 7.22 31.64 -15.77
C GLU A 367 5.78 31.83 -15.27
N GLY A 368 5.43 31.27 -14.12
CA GLY A 368 4.13 31.47 -13.47
C GLY A 368 3.93 32.88 -12.90
N MET A 369 4.99 33.53 -12.42
CA MET A 369 4.95 34.93 -11.93
C MET A 369 4.83 35.95 -13.07
N THR A 370 5.27 35.62 -14.28
CA THR A 370 5.13 36.48 -15.46
C THR A 370 3.73 36.43 -16.10
N ASN A 371 2.89 35.47 -15.72
CA ASN A 371 1.55 35.27 -16.30
C ASN A 371 0.39 35.48 -15.29
N ALA A 372 0.70 35.99 -14.10
CA ALA A 372 -0.25 36.40 -13.06
C ALA A 372 -0.12 37.90 -12.84
#